data_AF-M4BJT2-F1
#
_entry.id   AF-M4BJT2-F1
#
_cell.length_a   1.000
_cell.length_b   1.000
_cell.length_c   1.000
_cell.angle_alpha   90.00
_cell.angle_beta   90.00
_cell.angle_gamma   90.00
#
_symmetry.space_group_name_H-M   'P 1'
#
loop_
_entity.id
_entity.type
_entity.pdbx_description
1 polymer ?
#
loop_
_entity_poly.entity_id
_entity_poly.type
_entity_poly.pdbx_seq_one_letter_code
_entity_poly.pdbx_strand_id
1 'polypeptide(L)'
;MSTIRYQSVRLRNITLCHEPIGCHYRGERSLDSDCPICCIMSSKVLVIGVGFDANEEAEHNVLLPKSNVLKEAKQTLQEISSRYGNVNSVVCTAGGWAGGSIRDASSLANLSDMTAKNLESAFLATYLASHLLVPGGLLVLTGATAALKATPGMVSYGASKVATHHLVASAVTELPESASVLGVLPTTIDTPMNRQFMADADYSSWTKVEDIAQKIYEWSIASHAARPPSGHLVTCVTENNTTDWTDVGNPFL
;
A
#
# COMPACT_ATOMS: atom_id res chain seq x y z
N MET A 1 -10.23 -23.52 26.13
CA MET A 1 -9.43 -22.45 25.52
C MET A 1 -9.53 -22.61 24.02
N SER A 2 -10.28 -21.72 23.38
CA SER A 2 -10.63 -21.78 21.97
C SER A 2 -9.43 -21.48 21.08
N THR A 3 -8.97 -22.50 20.36
CA THR A 3 -7.96 -22.40 19.32
C THR A 3 -8.47 -21.49 18.21
N ILE A 4 -7.96 -20.26 18.14
CA ILE A 4 -8.19 -19.36 17.01
C ILE A 4 -7.53 -20.03 15.78
N ARG A 5 -8.36 -20.53 14.87
CA ARG A 5 -7.89 -20.98 13.56
C ARG A 5 -7.54 -19.74 12.75
N TYR A 6 -6.24 -19.46 12.62
CA TYR A 6 -5.74 -18.44 11.71
C TYR A 6 -6.04 -18.88 10.27
N GLN A 7 -7.06 -18.28 9.65
CA GLN A 7 -7.14 -18.26 8.19
C GLN A 7 -6.00 -17.38 7.68
N SER A 8 -5.23 -17.87 6.71
CA SER A 8 -4.16 -17.11 6.07
C SER A 8 -4.75 -15.85 5.43
N VAL A 9 -4.57 -14.68 6.05
CA VAL A 9 -4.82 -13.41 5.37
C VAL A 9 -3.82 -13.35 4.20
N ARG A 10 -4.30 -13.17 2.98
CA ARG A 10 -3.51 -13.15 1.74
C ARG A 10 -3.04 -11.72 1.43
N LEU A 11 -1.93 -11.54 0.71
CA LEU A 11 -1.54 -10.24 0.12
C LEU A 11 -2.62 -9.81 -0.88
N ARG A 12 -3.11 -8.56 -0.82
CA ARG A 12 -4.24 -8.12 -1.67
C ARG A 12 -4.00 -6.81 -2.41
N ASN A 13 -2.90 -6.73 -3.18
CA ASN A 13 -2.71 -5.86 -4.36
C ASN A 13 -1.59 -4.80 -4.31
N ILE A 14 -0.80 -4.76 -5.39
CA ILE A 14 -0.07 -3.59 -5.86
C ILE A 14 -0.90 -3.00 -7.00
N THR A 15 -1.14 -1.70 -6.94
CA THR A 15 -1.94 -0.97 -7.93
C THR A 15 -0.98 -0.22 -8.84
N LEU A 16 -1.02 -0.50 -10.15
CA LEU A 16 -0.28 0.27 -11.15
C LEU A 16 -1.27 1.16 -11.91
N CYS A 17 -0.95 2.44 -12.05
CA CYS A 17 -1.81 3.41 -12.73
C CYS A 17 -1.17 3.89 -14.03
N HIS A 18 -1.94 3.86 -15.11
CA HIS A 18 -1.63 4.45 -16.41
C HIS A 18 -2.53 5.68 -16.66
N GLU A 19 -2.15 6.56 -17.59
CA GLU A 19 -2.82 7.81 -18.03
C GLU A 19 -4.31 8.04 -17.63
N PRO A 20 -4.73 9.31 -17.38
CA PRO A 20 -6.13 9.64 -17.08
C PRO A 20 -7.09 9.10 -18.14
N ILE A 21 -8.17 8.44 -17.72
CA ILE A 21 -9.20 7.94 -18.65
C ILE A 21 -9.96 9.14 -19.21
N GLY A 22 -9.91 9.33 -20.53
CA GLY A 22 -10.83 10.23 -21.22
C GLY A 22 -12.28 9.76 -21.06
N CYS A 23 -13.04 10.45 -20.20
CA CYS A 23 -14.50 10.36 -19.98
C CYS A 23 -15.21 9.11 -20.55
N HIS A 24 -15.02 7.95 -19.92
CA HIS A 24 -15.95 6.81 -20.03
C HIS A 24 -16.38 6.38 -18.62
N TYR A 25 -17.37 7.09 -18.08
CA TYR A 25 -18.02 6.79 -16.81
C TYR A 25 -18.85 5.51 -16.94
N ARG A 26 -18.54 4.47 -16.16
CA ARG A 26 -19.40 3.29 -15.97
C ARG A 26 -19.56 2.96 -14.48
N GLY A 27 -20.69 3.39 -13.92
CA GLY A 27 -21.36 2.78 -12.76
C GLY A 27 -20.76 3.05 -11.38
N GLU A 28 -21.63 3.26 -10.39
CA GLU A 28 -21.29 3.23 -8.96
C GLU A 28 -20.79 1.82 -8.59
N ARG A 29 -19.56 1.73 -8.07
CA ARG A 29 -18.91 0.49 -7.61
C ARG A 29 -18.77 0.50 -6.08
N SER A 30 -18.94 -0.67 -5.45
CA SER A 30 -19.16 -0.82 -4.01
C SER A 30 -17.88 -0.75 -3.16
N LEU A 31 -17.96 -0.11 -1.99
CA LEU A 31 -16.88 0.03 -1.00
C LEU A 31 -16.47 -1.28 -0.27
N ASP A 32 -17.13 -2.40 -0.56
CA ASP A 32 -16.83 -3.73 0.00
C ASP A 32 -15.68 -4.46 -0.73
N SER A 33 -14.81 -3.70 -1.41
CA SER A 33 -13.84 -4.27 -2.34
C SER A 33 -12.55 -4.78 -1.69
N ASP A 34 -11.91 -5.76 -2.35
CA ASP A 34 -10.62 -6.31 -1.91
C ASP A 34 -9.47 -5.28 -1.95
N CYS A 35 -9.66 -4.14 -2.63
CA CYS A 35 -8.75 -2.98 -2.61
C CYS A 35 -9.53 -1.70 -2.93
N PRO A 36 -10.11 -1.00 -1.94
CA PRO A 36 -11.01 0.13 -2.21
C PRO A 36 -10.26 1.35 -2.78
N ILE A 37 -8.94 1.44 -2.56
CA ILE A 37 -8.08 2.41 -3.25
C ILE A 37 -8.09 2.16 -4.76
N CYS A 38 -8.01 0.91 -5.20
CA CYS A 38 -8.08 0.55 -6.61
C CYS A 38 -9.46 0.90 -7.21
N CYS A 39 -10.55 0.63 -6.50
CA CYS A 39 -11.91 1.00 -6.92
C CYS A 39 -11.97 2.47 -7.35
N ILE A 40 -11.51 3.33 -6.45
CA ILE A 40 -11.66 4.77 -6.58
C ILE A 40 -10.74 5.30 -7.68
N MET A 41 -9.53 4.75 -7.78
CA MET A 41 -8.59 5.10 -8.84
C MET A 41 -9.10 4.69 -10.23
N SER A 42 -9.74 3.52 -10.37
CA SER A 42 -10.27 3.01 -11.65
C SER A 42 -11.29 3.94 -12.30
N SER A 43 -11.94 4.82 -11.53
CA SER A 43 -12.85 5.82 -12.07
C SER A 43 -12.15 6.98 -12.80
N LYS A 44 -10.83 7.12 -12.64
CA LYS A 44 -10.03 8.26 -13.11
C LYS A 44 -8.83 7.86 -13.96
N VAL A 45 -8.25 6.70 -13.72
CA VAL A 45 -7.04 6.18 -14.38
C VAL A 45 -7.22 4.71 -14.71
N LEU A 46 -6.50 4.23 -15.73
CA LEU A 46 -6.44 2.79 -15.99
C LEU A 46 -5.62 2.11 -14.89
N VAL A 47 -6.19 1.07 -14.29
CA VAL A 47 -5.58 0.36 -13.17
C VAL A 47 -5.25 -1.09 -13.53
N ILE A 48 -4.02 -1.48 -13.19
CA ILE A 48 -3.56 -2.88 -13.22
C ILE A 48 -3.44 -3.36 -11.78
N GLY A 49 -4.29 -4.33 -11.41
CA GLY A 49 -4.21 -5.04 -10.14
C GLY A 49 -3.14 -6.13 -10.20
N VAL A 50 -2.18 -6.09 -9.28
CA VAL A 50 -1.14 -7.12 -9.16
C VAL A 50 -1.27 -7.80 -7.80
N GLY A 51 -1.74 -9.03 -7.77
CA GLY A 51 -2.10 -9.71 -6.51
C GLY A 51 -2.25 -11.22 -6.68
N PHE A 52 -2.61 -11.92 -5.60
CA PHE A 52 -2.82 -13.38 -5.66
C PHE A 52 -4.15 -13.78 -6.28
N ASP A 53 -5.12 -12.88 -6.21
CA ASP A 53 -6.49 -13.08 -6.66
C ASP A 53 -6.83 -11.90 -7.59
N ALA A 54 -7.73 -12.11 -8.56
CA ALA A 54 -8.09 -11.05 -9.50
C ALA A 54 -8.90 -9.95 -8.79
N ASN A 55 -8.57 -8.70 -9.07
CA ASN A 55 -9.35 -7.55 -8.67
C ASN A 55 -10.39 -7.22 -9.73
N GLU A 56 -11.66 -7.44 -9.42
CA GLU A 56 -12.79 -7.19 -10.33
C GLU A 56 -12.97 -5.69 -10.67
N GLU A 57 -12.37 -4.80 -9.90
CA GLU A 57 -12.44 -3.36 -10.10
C GLU A 57 -11.31 -2.82 -10.97
N ALA A 58 -10.21 -3.57 -11.11
CA ALA A 58 -9.11 -3.22 -11.99
C ALA A 58 -9.45 -3.59 -13.44
N GLU A 59 -9.13 -2.71 -14.39
CA GLU A 59 -9.30 -3.00 -15.82
C GLU A 59 -8.45 -4.21 -16.25
N HIS A 60 -7.31 -4.38 -15.59
CA HIS A 60 -6.33 -5.42 -15.88
C HIS A 60 -5.82 -6.08 -14.60
N ASN A 61 -5.45 -7.35 -14.72
CA ASN A 61 -4.92 -8.11 -13.60
C ASN A 61 -3.67 -8.90 -14.01
N VAL A 62 -2.68 -8.92 -13.11
CA VAL A 62 -1.49 -9.78 -13.15
C VAL A 62 -1.46 -10.59 -11.87
N LEU A 63 -1.54 -11.91 -12.01
CA LEU A 63 -1.62 -12.81 -10.86
C LEU A 63 -0.24 -13.25 -10.41
N LEU A 64 0.04 -13.06 -9.13
CA LEU A 64 1.27 -13.49 -8.50
C LEU A 64 1.22 -14.99 -8.17
N PRO A 65 2.36 -15.69 -8.21
CA PRO A 65 2.44 -17.07 -7.76
C PRO A 65 2.13 -17.16 -6.27
N LYS A 66 1.51 -18.26 -5.83
CA LYS A 66 1.18 -18.47 -4.39
C LYS A 66 2.40 -18.66 -3.48
N SER A 67 3.59 -18.82 -4.06
CA SER A 67 4.87 -19.01 -3.36
C SER A 67 5.99 -18.41 -4.19
N ASN A 68 7.14 -18.12 -3.56
CA ASN A 68 8.33 -17.60 -4.26
C ASN A 68 8.11 -16.26 -5.01
N VAL A 69 7.13 -15.44 -4.58
CA VAL A 69 6.76 -14.16 -5.20
C VAL A 69 7.97 -13.31 -5.57
N LEU A 70 8.90 -13.08 -4.63
CA LEU A 70 10.08 -12.27 -4.89
C LEU A 70 11.08 -12.92 -5.87
N LYS A 71 11.16 -14.25 -5.91
CA LYS A 71 12.04 -14.94 -6.88
C LYS A 71 11.48 -14.84 -8.29
N GLU A 72 10.17 -14.74 -8.42
CA GLU A 72 9.47 -14.60 -9.70
C GLU A 72 9.24 -13.14 -10.10
N ALA A 73 9.76 -12.16 -9.33
CA ALA A 73 9.58 -10.73 -9.60
C ALA A 73 10.00 -10.32 -11.03
N LYS A 74 11.04 -10.94 -11.59
CA LYS A 74 11.45 -10.72 -13.00
C LYS A 74 10.39 -11.14 -14.00
N GLN A 75 9.69 -12.25 -13.75
CA GLN A 75 8.61 -12.73 -14.61
C GLN A 75 7.39 -11.82 -14.49
N THR A 76 7.03 -11.41 -13.27
CA THR A 76 5.98 -10.41 -13.05
C THR A 76 6.30 -9.10 -13.79
N LEU A 77 7.54 -8.61 -13.70
CA LEU A 77 7.99 -7.43 -14.43
C LEU A 77 7.88 -7.61 -15.95
N GLN A 78 8.31 -8.75 -16.49
CA GLN A 78 8.22 -9.05 -17.92
C GLN A 78 6.77 -9.11 -18.40
N GLU A 79 5.88 -9.73 -17.62
CA GLU A 79 4.46 -9.78 -17.94
C GLU A 79 3.85 -8.38 -17.98
N ILE A 80 4.12 -7.54 -16.97
CA ILE A 80 3.59 -6.18 -16.92
C ILE A 80 4.13 -5.33 -18.07
N SER A 81 5.47 -5.30 -18.24
CA SER A 81 6.11 -4.45 -19.25
C SER A 81 5.74 -4.86 -20.68
N SER A 82 5.62 -6.16 -20.98
CA SER A 82 5.22 -6.64 -22.32
C SER A 82 3.77 -6.34 -22.67
N ARG A 83 2.87 -6.33 -21.68
CA ARG A 83 1.44 -6.12 -21.88
C ARG A 83 1.03 -4.66 -21.80
N TYR A 84 1.69 -3.88 -20.94
CA TYR A 84 1.23 -2.55 -20.53
C TYR A 84 2.30 -1.46 -20.62
N GLY A 85 3.57 -1.80 -20.84
CA GLY A 85 4.65 -0.83 -20.90
C GLY A 85 4.96 -0.17 -19.56
N ASN A 86 5.35 1.11 -19.61
CA ASN A 86 5.66 1.92 -18.44
C ASN A 86 4.40 2.50 -17.79
N VAL A 87 4.49 2.90 -16.53
CA VAL A 87 3.36 3.38 -15.72
C VAL A 87 3.65 4.71 -15.05
N ASN A 88 2.61 5.50 -14.76
CA ASN A 88 2.73 6.79 -14.10
C ASN A 88 2.88 6.64 -12.59
N SER A 89 2.27 5.61 -11.99
CA SER A 89 2.35 5.38 -10.56
C SER A 89 2.31 3.90 -10.19
N VAL A 90 3.00 3.57 -9.10
CA VAL A 90 2.98 2.27 -8.44
C VAL A 90 2.59 2.49 -6.98
N VAL A 91 1.51 1.86 -6.53
CA VAL A 91 0.96 2.03 -5.19
C VAL A 91 0.88 0.68 -4.50
N CYS A 92 1.71 0.47 -3.48
CA CYS A 92 1.69 -0.74 -2.67
C CYS A 92 0.67 -0.59 -1.53
N THR A 93 -0.54 -1.09 -1.75
CA THR A 93 -1.61 -1.13 -0.73
C THR A 93 -1.66 -2.47 0.02
N ALA A 94 -0.94 -3.47 -0.49
CA ALA A 94 -0.76 -4.76 0.17
C ALA A 94 -0.14 -4.60 1.57
N GLY A 95 -0.73 -5.30 2.53
CA GLY A 95 -0.29 -5.27 3.91
C GLY A 95 -1.15 -6.17 4.78
N GLY A 96 -0.78 -6.25 6.04
CA GLY A 96 -1.58 -6.90 7.06
C GLY A 96 -1.12 -6.54 8.46
N TRP A 97 -1.92 -6.96 9.42
CA TRP A 97 -1.71 -6.64 10.83
C TRP A 97 -1.80 -7.89 11.68
N ALA A 98 -0.94 -7.97 12.68
CA ALA A 98 -1.04 -8.93 13.76
C ALA A 98 -0.46 -8.32 15.05
N GLY A 99 -1.24 -8.43 16.13
CA GLY A 99 -0.79 -8.06 17.47
C GLY A 99 0.15 -9.10 18.08
N GLY A 100 0.65 -8.75 19.25
CA GLY A 100 1.48 -9.60 20.09
C GLY A 100 2.73 -8.88 20.61
N SER A 101 3.00 -9.08 21.90
CA SER A 101 4.24 -8.65 22.53
C SER A 101 5.37 -9.64 22.23
N ILE A 102 6.63 -9.22 22.35
CA ILE A 102 7.78 -10.13 22.21
C ILE A 102 7.75 -11.29 23.23
N ARG A 103 6.99 -11.14 24.31
CA ARG A 103 6.75 -12.18 25.32
C ARG A 103 5.77 -13.26 24.86
N ASP A 104 4.98 -12.99 23.83
CA ASP A 104 3.97 -13.90 23.30
C ASP A 104 4.56 -14.74 22.16
N ALA A 105 4.48 -16.06 22.26
CA ALA A 105 4.97 -16.96 21.21
C ALA A 105 4.29 -16.72 19.85
N SER A 106 3.04 -16.22 19.86
CA SER A 106 2.32 -15.82 18.64
C SER A 106 3.06 -14.72 17.87
N SER A 107 3.78 -13.82 18.53
CA SER A 107 4.55 -12.77 17.86
C SER A 107 5.67 -13.34 17.00
N LEU A 108 6.31 -14.41 17.46
CA LEU A 108 7.35 -15.12 16.70
C LEU A 108 6.75 -15.80 15.47
N ALA A 109 5.57 -16.41 15.61
CA ALA A 109 4.83 -17.01 14.50
C ALA A 109 4.37 -15.95 13.48
N ASN A 110 3.99 -14.75 13.96
CA ASN A 110 3.54 -13.64 13.12
C ASN A 110 4.68 -12.98 12.33
N LEU A 111 5.96 -13.19 12.70
CA LEU A 111 7.09 -12.51 12.04
C LEU A 111 7.14 -12.79 10.54
N SER A 112 7.13 -14.07 10.14
CA SER A 112 7.18 -14.44 8.73
C SER A 112 5.99 -13.89 7.95
N ASP A 113 4.81 -13.87 8.58
CA ASP A 113 3.57 -13.41 7.97
C ASP A 113 3.55 -11.87 7.78
N MET A 114 3.98 -11.11 8.80
CA MET A 114 4.11 -9.66 8.71
C MET A 114 5.21 -9.24 7.73
N THR A 115 6.33 -9.97 7.69
CA THR A 115 7.37 -9.77 6.69
C THR A 115 6.83 -9.99 5.27
N ALA A 116 6.17 -11.12 5.01
CA ALA A 116 5.61 -11.40 3.70
C ALA A 116 4.57 -10.35 3.27
N LYS A 117 3.64 -10.00 4.16
CA LYS A 117 2.54 -9.09 3.82
C LYS A 117 2.95 -7.64 3.64
N ASN A 118 3.82 -7.14 4.51
CA ASN A 118 4.18 -5.72 4.54
C ASN A 118 5.51 -5.44 3.84
N LEU A 119 6.53 -6.25 4.11
CA LEU A 119 7.88 -5.97 3.63
C LEU A 119 8.11 -6.53 2.22
N GLU A 120 7.80 -7.81 1.98
CA GLU A 120 8.03 -8.41 0.66
C GLU A 120 7.17 -7.74 -0.42
N SER A 121 5.92 -7.37 -0.12
CA SER A 121 5.09 -6.57 -1.02
C SER A 121 5.71 -5.22 -1.38
N ALA A 122 6.22 -4.50 -0.37
CA ALA A 122 6.90 -3.23 -0.58
C ALA A 122 8.17 -3.40 -1.43
N PHE A 123 8.96 -4.45 -1.19
CA PHE A 123 10.13 -4.78 -2.02
C PHE A 123 9.75 -5.07 -3.47
N LEU A 124 8.69 -5.87 -3.70
CA LEU A 124 8.19 -6.14 -5.04
C LEU A 124 7.73 -4.84 -5.73
N ALA A 125 6.96 -4.00 -5.03
CA ALA A 125 6.46 -2.75 -5.58
C ALA A 125 7.61 -1.79 -5.94
N THR A 126 8.62 -1.66 -5.07
CA THR A 126 9.82 -0.85 -5.34
C THR A 126 10.59 -1.39 -6.55
N TYR A 127 10.76 -2.71 -6.64
CA TYR A 127 11.40 -3.34 -7.81
C TYR A 127 10.62 -3.08 -9.10
N LEU A 128 9.30 -3.23 -9.08
CA LEU A 128 8.47 -2.92 -10.23
C LEU A 128 8.56 -1.43 -10.60
N ALA A 129 8.54 -0.53 -9.61
CA ALA A 129 8.61 0.90 -9.82
C ALA A 129 9.94 1.36 -10.41
N SER A 130 11.08 0.81 -9.97
CA SER A 130 12.39 1.18 -10.52
C SER A 130 12.55 0.82 -12.00
N HIS A 131 11.80 -0.17 -12.48
CA HIS A 131 11.82 -0.61 -13.87
C HIS A 131 10.68 -0.06 -14.73
N LEU A 132 9.51 0.20 -14.14
CA LEU A 132 8.29 0.53 -14.89
C LEU A 132 7.91 1.99 -14.81
N LEU A 133 8.32 2.75 -13.79
CA LEU A 133 7.92 4.16 -13.72
C LEU A 133 8.46 4.95 -14.91
N VAL A 134 7.62 5.85 -15.43
CA VAL A 134 8.10 6.93 -16.31
C VAL A 134 8.90 7.95 -15.50
N PRO A 135 9.78 8.74 -16.14
CA PRO A 135 10.35 9.94 -15.49
C PRO A 135 9.24 10.83 -14.93
N GLY A 136 9.42 11.36 -13.72
CA GLY A 136 8.35 12.10 -13.03
C GLY A 136 7.29 11.23 -12.32
N GLY A 137 7.37 9.91 -12.44
CA GLY A 137 6.42 8.96 -11.86
C GLY A 137 6.38 8.96 -10.32
N LEU A 138 5.47 8.18 -9.74
CA LEU A 138 5.25 8.13 -8.30
C LEU A 138 5.20 6.69 -7.78
N LEU A 139 6.07 6.36 -6.83
CA LEU A 139 5.94 5.17 -5.97
C LEU A 139 5.33 5.58 -4.63
N VAL A 140 4.27 4.89 -4.21
CA VAL A 140 3.71 5.01 -2.85
C VAL A 140 3.82 3.68 -2.14
N LEU A 141 4.44 3.69 -0.95
CA LEU A 141 4.50 2.53 -0.06
C LEU A 141 3.66 2.78 1.19
N THR A 142 2.88 1.79 1.62
CA THR A 142 2.03 1.92 2.81
C THR A 142 2.80 1.56 4.08
N GLY A 143 3.20 2.58 4.84
CA GLY A 143 3.77 2.47 6.17
C GLY A 143 2.71 2.28 7.26
N ALA A 144 3.01 2.73 8.47
CA ALA A 144 2.06 2.89 9.55
C ALA A 144 2.49 4.01 10.51
N THR A 145 1.56 4.84 10.97
CA THR A 145 1.83 5.91 11.96
C THR A 145 2.35 5.31 13.27
N ALA A 146 1.80 4.17 13.69
CA ALA A 146 2.22 3.53 14.94
C ALA A 146 3.69 3.09 14.94
N ALA A 147 4.26 2.81 13.77
CA ALA A 147 5.65 2.36 13.62
C ALA A 147 6.68 3.51 13.66
N LEU A 148 6.23 4.77 13.78
CA LEU A 148 7.10 5.91 14.08
C LEU A 148 7.65 5.88 15.51
N LYS A 149 7.10 5.00 16.36
CA LYS A 149 7.50 4.80 17.77
C LYS A 149 7.61 3.31 18.06
N ALA A 150 8.11 2.97 19.25
CA ALA A 150 8.13 1.59 19.71
C ALA A 150 6.72 0.98 19.79
N THR A 151 6.60 -0.30 19.40
CA THR A 151 5.31 -1.02 19.28
C THR A 151 5.27 -2.31 20.12
N PRO A 152 5.41 -2.23 21.46
CA PRO A 152 5.60 -3.40 22.33
C PRO A 152 4.44 -4.41 22.35
N GLY A 153 3.26 -4.06 21.83
CA GLY A 153 2.08 -4.92 21.69
C GLY A 153 1.82 -5.44 20.26
N MET A 154 2.69 -5.13 19.30
CA MET A 154 2.58 -5.57 17.91
C MET A 154 3.96 -5.59 17.23
N VAL A 155 4.93 -6.23 17.89
CA VAL A 155 6.36 -6.05 17.57
C VAL A 155 6.73 -6.48 16.16
N SER A 156 6.17 -7.59 15.66
CA SER A 156 6.43 -8.10 14.31
C SER A 156 5.83 -7.19 13.23
N TYR A 157 4.64 -6.64 13.49
CA TYR A 157 4.01 -5.65 12.63
C TYR A 157 4.84 -4.36 12.57
N GLY A 158 5.19 -3.81 13.73
CA GLY A 158 6.01 -2.60 13.83
C GLY A 158 7.35 -2.75 13.12
N ALA A 159 8.07 -3.84 13.34
CA ALA A 159 9.33 -4.13 12.65
C ALA A 159 9.17 -4.15 11.12
N SER A 160 8.13 -4.82 10.61
CA SER A 160 7.86 -4.87 9.16
C SER A 160 7.55 -3.50 8.55
N LYS A 161 6.85 -2.63 9.28
CA LYS A 161 6.51 -1.26 8.83
C LYS A 161 7.68 -0.28 8.95
N VAL A 162 8.53 -0.40 9.97
CA VAL A 162 9.80 0.36 10.04
C VAL A 162 10.71 -0.01 8.88
N ALA A 163 10.80 -1.30 8.53
CA ALA A 163 11.55 -1.74 7.36
C ALA A 163 10.98 -1.15 6.04
N THR A 164 9.65 -0.97 5.96
CA THR A 164 9.02 -0.24 4.85
C THR A 164 9.41 1.24 4.84
N HIS A 165 9.44 1.91 6.00
CA HIS A 165 9.89 3.31 6.12
C HIS A 165 11.35 3.51 5.68
N HIS A 166 12.21 2.57 6.06
CA HIS A 166 13.60 2.53 5.58
C HIS A 166 13.66 2.35 4.07
N LEU A 167 12.84 1.46 3.50
CA LEU A 167 12.78 1.23 2.05
C LEU A 167 12.31 2.48 1.29
N VAL A 168 11.39 3.27 1.85
CA VAL A 168 10.98 4.57 1.27
C VAL A 168 12.19 5.49 1.10
N ALA A 169 13.05 5.63 2.12
CA ALA A 169 14.26 6.45 2.01
C ALA A 169 15.27 5.84 1.02
N SER A 170 15.48 4.52 1.09
CA SER A 170 16.45 3.82 0.25
C SER A 170 16.10 3.84 -1.23
N ALA A 171 14.82 3.97 -1.59
CA ALA A 171 14.37 3.97 -2.97
C ALA A 171 14.60 5.32 -3.69
N VAL A 172 14.90 6.41 -2.97
CA VAL A 172 14.98 7.77 -3.57
C VAL A 172 15.94 7.84 -4.75
N THR A 173 17.08 7.16 -4.67
CA THR A 173 18.12 7.17 -5.73
C THR A 173 17.98 6.04 -6.74
N GLU A 174 17.04 5.12 -6.53
CA GLU A 174 16.88 3.90 -7.33
C GLU A 174 15.71 4.00 -8.32
N LEU A 175 15.05 5.16 -8.38
CA LEU A 175 13.93 5.42 -9.29
C LEU A 175 14.35 6.28 -10.50
N PRO A 176 13.56 6.26 -11.59
CA PRO A 176 13.80 7.10 -12.76
C PRO A 176 13.89 8.59 -12.44
N GLU A 177 14.48 9.35 -13.35
CA GLU A 177 14.67 10.80 -13.20
C GLU A 177 13.36 11.52 -12.82
N SER A 178 13.45 12.41 -11.83
CA SER A 178 12.31 13.17 -11.29
C SER A 178 11.14 12.33 -10.75
N ALA A 179 11.27 11.01 -10.63
CA ALA A 179 10.29 10.20 -9.92
C ALA A 179 10.34 10.49 -8.41
N SER A 180 9.22 10.24 -7.72
CA SER A 180 9.10 10.40 -6.27
C SER A 180 8.76 9.06 -5.63
N VAL A 181 9.30 8.80 -4.44
CA VAL A 181 8.81 7.76 -3.54
C VAL A 181 8.24 8.38 -2.28
N LEU A 182 7.04 7.99 -1.85
CA LEU A 182 6.40 8.51 -0.64
C LEU A 182 5.92 7.35 0.24
N GLY A 183 6.08 7.51 1.55
CA GLY A 183 5.46 6.62 2.54
C GLY A 183 4.12 7.19 3.01
N VAL A 184 3.01 6.50 2.79
CA VAL A 184 1.71 6.88 3.40
C VAL A 184 1.53 6.09 4.69
N LEU A 185 1.34 6.81 5.80
CA LEU A 185 1.27 6.25 7.14
C LEU A 185 -0.14 6.46 7.70
N PRO A 186 -1.06 5.49 7.51
CA PRO A 186 -2.35 5.54 8.17
C PRO A 186 -2.26 5.20 9.65
N THR A 187 -3.22 5.70 10.42
CA THR A 187 -3.55 5.19 11.75
C THR A 187 -4.42 3.94 11.62
N THR A 188 -5.73 4.07 11.77
CA THR A 188 -6.70 2.99 11.56
C THR A 188 -7.50 3.31 10.31
N ILE A 189 -7.46 2.42 9.34
CA ILE A 189 -8.23 2.57 8.10
C ILE A 189 -9.63 2.00 8.31
N ASP A 190 -10.63 2.73 7.84
CA ASP A 190 -12.01 2.28 7.86
C ASP A 190 -12.26 1.19 6.80
N THR A 191 -12.19 -0.07 7.23
CA THR A 191 -12.39 -1.23 6.36
C THR A 191 -13.44 -2.18 6.95
N PRO A 192 -14.19 -2.94 6.12
CA PRO A 192 -15.15 -3.92 6.60
C PRO A 192 -14.53 -4.91 7.60
N MET A 193 -13.30 -5.34 7.34
CA MET A 193 -12.54 -6.23 8.22
C MET A 193 -12.27 -5.58 9.59
N ASN A 194 -11.81 -4.33 9.63
CA ASN A 194 -11.55 -3.64 10.90
C ASN A 194 -12.85 -3.43 11.69
N ARG A 195 -13.95 -3.05 11.03
CA ARG A 195 -15.26 -2.90 11.68
C ARG A 195 -15.75 -4.23 12.27
N GLN A 196 -15.51 -5.35 11.57
CA GLN A 196 -15.87 -6.67 12.08
C GLN A 196 -15.10 -7.04 13.36
N PHE A 197 -13.81 -6.72 13.43
CA PHE A 197 -12.97 -7.05 14.59
C PHE A 197 -13.03 -6.01 15.73
N MET A 198 -13.45 -4.78 15.45
CA MET A 198 -13.55 -3.68 16.41
C MET A 198 -14.92 -2.99 16.33
N ALA A 199 -15.99 -3.79 16.52
CA ALA A 199 -17.37 -3.37 16.29
C ALA A 199 -17.83 -2.16 17.14
N ASP A 200 -17.24 -1.99 18.32
CA ASP A 200 -17.58 -0.93 19.29
C ASP A 200 -16.63 0.27 19.23
N ALA A 201 -15.74 0.35 18.23
CA ALA A 201 -14.79 1.45 18.09
C ALA A 201 -15.47 2.74 17.59
N ASP A 202 -14.86 3.88 17.93
CA ASP A 202 -15.26 5.17 17.37
C ASP A 202 -14.73 5.33 15.93
N TYR A 203 -15.57 4.97 14.96
CA TYR A 203 -15.24 5.08 13.53
C TYR A 203 -15.02 6.52 13.06
N SER A 204 -15.42 7.55 13.83
CA SER A 204 -15.14 8.94 13.45
C SER A 204 -13.65 9.30 13.50
N SER A 205 -12.85 8.45 14.13
CA SER A 205 -11.38 8.55 14.17
C SER A 205 -10.66 7.69 13.11
N TRP A 206 -11.42 6.99 12.26
CA TRP A 206 -10.85 6.07 11.27
C TRP A 206 -10.74 6.74 9.91
N THR A 207 -9.57 6.60 9.28
CA THR A 207 -9.31 7.17 7.98
C THR A 207 -10.05 6.40 6.91
N LYS A 208 -10.92 7.11 6.20
CA LYS A 208 -11.65 6.61 5.05
C LYS A 208 -10.70 6.20 3.93
N VAL A 209 -11.02 5.09 3.27
CA VAL A 209 -10.20 4.64 2.14
C VAL A 209 -10.27 5.64 0.99
N GLU A 210 -11.40 6.35 0.87
CA GLU A 210 -11.61 7.41 -0.12
C GLU A 210 -10.63 8.55 0.03
N ASP A 211 -10.37 8.98 1.27
CA ASP A 211 -9.44 10.08 1.54
C ASP A 211 -8.02 9.70 1.11
N ILE A 212 -7.61 8.46 1.39
CA ILE A 212 -6.30 7.93 1.00
C ILE A 212 -6.18 7.84 -0.52
N ALA A 213 -7.19 7.25 -1.17
CA ALA A 213 -7.20 7.10 -2.63
C ALA A 213 -7.17 8.46 -3.33
N GLN A 214 -7.96 9.42 -2.86
CA GLN A 214 -8.01 10.77 -3.38
C GLN A 214 -6.66 11.49 -3.23
N LYS A 215 -5.99 11.35 -2.09
CA LYS A 215 -4.67 11.96 -1.88
C LYS A 215 -3.60 11.35 -2.78
N ILE A 216 -3.59 10.02 -2.91
CA ILE A 216 -2.67 9.31 -3.81
C ILE A 216 -2.93 9.73 -5.27
N TYR A 217 -4.19 9.87 -5.67
CA TYR A 217 -4.56 10.40 -6.98
C TYR A 217 -4.01 11.81 -7.21
N GLU A 218 -4.22 12.73 -6.26
CA GLU A 218 -3.70 14.10 -6.33
C GLU A 218 -2.18 14.12 -6.55
N TRP A 219 -1.42 13.28 -5.81
CA TRP A 219 0.02 13.19 -6.02
C TRP A 219 0.39 12.54 -7.36
N SER A 220 -0.36 11.55 -7.83
CA SER A 220 -0.07 10.85 -9.09
C SER A 220 -0.12 11.78 -10.31
N ILE A 221 -1.01 12.78 -10.29
CA ILE A 221 -1.14 13.77 -11.36
C ILE A 221 -0.37 15.07 -11.10
N ALA A 222 0.15 15.26 -9.88
CA ALA A 222 0.97 16.42 -9.53
C ALA A 222 2.38 16.30 -10.14
N SER A 223 3.01 17.45 -10.38
CA SER A 223 4.43 17.50 -10.74
C SER A 223 5.30 17.10 -9.53
N HIS A 224 6.53 16.69 -9.79
CA HIS A 224 7.51 16.35 -8.75
C HIS A 224 7.62 17.43 -7.66
N ALA A 225 7.69 18.70 -8.06
CA ALA A 225 7.84 19.83 -7.14
C ALA A 225 6.58 20.15 -6.30
N ALA A 226 5.41 19.65 -6.68
CA ALA A 226 4.16 19.86 -5.96
C ALA A 226 3.83 18.73 -4.97
N ARG A 227 4.63 17.67 -4.95
CA ARG A 227 4.52 16.57 -3.98
C ARG A 227 5.35 16.87 -2.73
N PRO A 228 5.11 16.18 -1.60
CA PRO A 228 6.09 16.11 -0.53
C PRO A 228 7.45 15.64 -1.07
N PRO A 229 8.57 16.01 -0.42
CA PRO A 229 9.89 15.62 -0.90
C PRO A 229 10.03 14.08 -1.00
N SER A 230 10.70 13.61 -2.05
CA SER A 230 10.91 12.17 -2.26
C SER A 230 11.62 11.55 -1.07
N GLY A 231 11.14 10.39 -0.63
CA GLY A 231 11.62 9.66 0.54
C GLY A 231 10.88 10.00 1.84
N HIS A 232 10.02 11.02 1.86
CA HIS A 232 9.32 11.43 3.08
C HIS A 232 8.18 10.49 3.46
N LEU A 233 7.88 10.48 4.76
CA LEU A 233 6.74 9.77 5.35
C LEU A 233 5.64 10.80 5.64
N VAL A 234 4.43 10.52 5.18
CA VAL A 234 3.26 11.37 5.34
C VAL A 234 2.20 10.62 6.14
N THR A 235 1.87 11.13 7.32
CA THR A 235 0.80 10.55 8.14
C THR A 235 -0.56 11.02 7.65
N CYS A 236 -1.56 10.14 7.66
CA CYS A 236 -2.97 10.50 7.56
C CYS A 236 -3.68 10.13 8.86
N VAL A 237 -4.11 11.15 9.60
CA VAL A 237 -4.77 11.00 10.91
C VAL A 237 -6.17 11.57 10.79
N THR A 238 -7.17 10.80 11.23
CA THR A 238 -8.56 11.23 11.18
C THR A 238 -9.08 11.50 12.58
N GLU A 239 -9.64 12.69 12.77
CA GLU A 239 -10.32 13.09 14.00
C GLU A 239 -11.65 13.74 13.61
N ASN A 240 -12.74 13.36 14.28
CA ASN A 240 -14.09 13.90 14.00
C ASN A 240 -14.46 13.86 12.50
N ASN A 241 -14.16 12.75 11.82
CA ASN A 241 -14.37 12.52 10.38
C ASN A 241 -13.57 13.44 9.43
N THR A 242 -12.57 14.16 9.94
CA THR A 242 -11.68 15.01 9.13
C THR A 242 -10.29 14.40 9.11
N THR A 243 -9.76 14.15 7.91
CA THR A 243 -8.44 13.53 7.71
C THR A 243 -7.38 14.58 7.44
N ASP A 244 -6.44 14.73 8.36
CA ASP A 244 -5.29 15.61 8.25
C ASP A 244 -4.07 14.86 7.72
N TRP A 245 -3.33 15.53 6.83
CA TRP A 245 -2.12 15.01 6.20
C TRP A 245 -0.91 15.79 6.70
N THR A 246 0.08 15.11 7.28
CA THR A 246 1.29 15.75 7.81
C THR A 246 2.53 15.05 7.29
N ASP A 247 3.42 15.81 6.66
CA ASP A 247 4.77 15.35 6.36
C ASP A 247 5.58 15.35 7.65
N VAL A 248 6.02 14.16 8.07
CA VAL A 248 6.81 13.97 9.30
C VAL A 248 8.29 13.73 9.00
N GLY A 249 8.71 13.95 7.74
CA GLY A 249 10.03 13.60 7.25
C GLY A 249 10.27 12.09 7.23
N ASN A 250 11.52 11.69 7.06
CA ASN A 250 11.93 10.29 7.22
C ASN A 250 13.26 10.26 7.99
N PRO A 251 13.34 9.56 9.13
CA PRO A 251 14.56 9.53 9.94
C PRO A 251 15.75 8.83 9.26
N PHE A 252 15.55 8.21 8.10
CA PHE A 252 16.59 7.54 7.32
C PHE A 252 17.12 8.38 6.14
N LEU A 253 16.64 9.62 5.96
CA LEU A 253 17.13 10.57 4.95
C LEU A 253 18.22 11.50 5.49
#